data_AF-A0A3B9HFQ7-F1
#
_entry.id   AF-A0A3B9HFQ7-F1
#
_cell.length_a   1.000
_cell.length_b   1.000
_cell.length_c   1.000
_cell.angle_alpha   90.00
_cell.angle_beta   90.00
_cell.angle_gamma   90.00
#
_symmetry.space_group_name_H-M   'P 1'
#
loop_
_entity.id
_entity.type
_entity.pdbx_description
1 polymer ?
#
loop_
_entity_poly.entity_id
_entity_poly.type
_entity_poly.pdbx_seq_one_letter_code
_entity_poly.pdbx_strand_id
1 'polypeptide(L)'
;MDLFRSLLFVPGNQPRMLQKASLCDPDVFVPDLEDSVAVGDKEEARETVRAHIELLSSTGRPVIPRLNSLDTGLLKDDLSAIAVPGVFGVSVGKVGDIGDIAEIIALMDSAERNAGLEIGSIKLLPWIETASGVINS
;
A
#
# COMPACT_ATOMS: atom_id res chain seq x y z
N MET A 1 -10.11 0.97 18.64
CA MET A 1 -9.23 0.20 17.74
C MET A 1 -10.15 -0.39 16.71
N ASP A 2 -10.09 0.08 15.47
CA ASP A 2 -10.93 -0.48 14.41
C ASP A 2 -10.42 -1.89 14.10
N LEU A 3 -11.34 -2.85 14.08
CA LEU A 3 -11.01 -4.25 13.86
C LEU A 3 -11.09 -4.55 12.37
N PHE A 4 -9.97 -4.84 11.73
CA PHE A 4 -9.91 -5.26 10.33
C PHE A 4 -10.14 -6.77 10.23
N ARG A 5 -11.39 -7.20 10.01
CA ARG A 5 -11.78 -8.62 9.91
C ARG A 5 -11.64 -9.15 8.49
N SER A 6 -11.71 -8.26 7.50
CA SER A 6 -11.59 -8.61 6.08
C SER A 6 -10.74 -7.58 5.33
N LEU A 7 -9.69 -8.08 4.67
CA LEU A 7 -8.83 -7.32 3.76
C LEU A 7 -9.10 -7.83 2.34
N LEU A 8 -9.60 -6.97 1.46
CA LEU A 8 -9.87 -7.32 0.07
C LEU A 8 -8.68 -6.95 -0.81
N PHE A 9 -7.88 -7.95 -1.19
CA PHE A 9 -6.77 -7.80 -2.11
C PHE A 9 -7.27 -7.75 -3.55
N VAL A 10 -6.77 -6.77 -4.31
CA VAL A 10 -7.12 -6.56 -5.72
C VAL A 10 -5.86 -6.21 -6.51
N PRO A 11 -5.51 -6.92 -7.59
CA PRO A 11 -4.33 -6.58 -8.38
C PRO A 11 -4.40 -5.16 -8.93
N GLY A 12 -3.32 -4.40 -8.76
CA GLY A 12 -3.26 -2.97 -9.11
C GLY A 12 -3.37 -2.70 -10.60
N ASN A 13 -2.94 -3.65 -11.46
CA ASN A 13 -3.06 -3.58 -12.92
C ASN A 13 -4.44 -4.07 -13.45
N GLN A 14 -5.44 -4.29 -12.58
CA GLN A 14 -6.77 -4.77 -12.97
C GLN A 14 -7.85 -3.71 -12.71
N PRO A 15 -7.97 -2.65 -13.56
CA PRO A 15 -8.91 -1.55 -13.32
C PRO A 15 -10.37 -2.01 -13.21
N ARG A 16 -10.78 -3.01 -13.99
CA ARG A 16 -12.13 -3.60 -13.91
C ARG A 16 -12.40 -4.29 -12.57
N MET A 17 -11.38 -4.87 -11.94
CA MET A 17 -11.51 -5.48 -10.62
C MET A 17 -11.57 -4.43 -9.52
N LEU A 18 -10.75 -3.38 -9.60
CA LEU A 18 -10.80 -2.24 -8.67
C LEU A 18 -12.17 -1.54 -8.70
N GLN A 19 -12.75 -1.35 -9.89
CA GLN A 19 -14.12 -0.83 -10.03
C GLN A 19 -15.18 -1.73 -9.43
N LYS A 20 -15.02 -3.06 -9.51
CA LYS A 20 -15.95 -4.00 -8.87
C LYS A 20 -15.75 -4.06 -7.36
N ALA A 21 -14.53 -3.86 -6.89
CA ALA A 21 -14.22 -3.89 -5.47
C ALA A 21 -14.96 -2.80 -4.70
N SER A 22 -15.18 -1.61 -5.28
CA SER A 22 -15.98 -0.56 -4.64
C SER A 22 -17.45 -0.91 -4.43
N LEU A 23 -17.94 -2.01 -5.03
CA LEU A 23 -19.27 -2.57 -4.80
C LEU A 23 -19.29 -3.63 -3.69
N CYS A 24 -18.13 -4.02 -3.16
CA CYS A 24 -17.98 -4.90 -2.02
C CYS A 24 -17.91 -4.10 -0.71
N ASP A 25 -18.10 -4.77 0.42
CA ASP A 25 -18.04 -4.16 1.75
C ASP A 25 -16.97 -4.82 2.65
N PRO A 26 -15.67 -4.77 2.27
CA PRO A 26 -14.60 -5.23 3.15
C PRO A 26 -14.35 -4.22 4.27
N ASP A 27 -13.66 -4.64 5.33
CA ASP A 27 -13.17 -3.70 6.32
C ASP A 27 -12.03 -2.83 5.76
N VAL A 28 -11.21 -3.36 4.84
CA VAL A 28 -10.09 -2.65 4.19
C VAL A 28 -9.96 -3.06 2.72
N PHE A 29 -9.69 -2.09 1.84
CA PHE A 29 -9.24 -2.33 0.48
C PHE A 29 -7.71 -2.39 0.39
N VAL A 30 -7.18 -3.41 -0.28
CA VAL A 30 -5.74 -3.58 -0.50
C VAL A 30 -5.46 -3.69 -2.01
N PRO A 31 -5.37 -2.56 -2.73
CA PRO A 31 -4.82 -2.56 -4.08
C PRO A 31 -3.37 -3.04 -4.04
N ASP A 32 -3.05 -4.09 -4.78
CA ASP A 32 -1.75 -4.75 -4.70
C ASP A 32 -0.84 -4.35 -5.85
N LEU A 33 0.32 -3.77 -5.52
CA LEU A 33 1.39 -3.44 -6.46
C LEU A 33 2.52 -4.47 -6.43
N GLU A 34 2.47 -5.47 -5.54
CA GLU A 34 3.51 -6.46 -5.32
C GLU A 34 3.22 -7.77 -6.10
N ASP A 35 2.95 -8.89 -5.42
CA ASP A 35 3.04 -10.23 -6.03
C ASP A 35 1.99 -10.52 -7.09
N SER A 36 0.83 -9.84 -7.07
CA SER A 36 -0.19 -10.02 -8.11
C SER A 36 0.07 -9.25 -9.40
N VAL A 37 1.15 -8.45 -9.47
CA VAL A 37 1.52 -7.62 -10.62
C VAL A 37 2.85 -8.09 -11.20
N ALA A 38 2.88 -8.39 -12.50
CA ALA A 38 4.10 -8.74 -13.20
C ALA A 38 5.09 -7.56 -13.22
N VAL A 39 6.40 -7.84 -13.26
CA VAL A 39 7.44 -6.81 -13.23
C VAL A 39 7.27 -5.77 -14.35
N GLY A 40 6.86 -6.20 -15.55
CA GLY A 40 6.61 -5.31 -16.70
C GLY A 40 5.40 -4.38 -16.54
N ASP A 41 4.50 -4.67 -15.60
CA ASP A 41 3.23 -3.96 -15.42
C ASP A 41 3.24 -3.04 -14.18
N LYS A 42 4.36 -2.95 -13.45
CA LYS A 42 4.45 -2.21 -12.18
C LYS A 42 4.14 -0.73 -12.35
N GLU A 43 4.61 -0.13 -13.43
CA GLU A 43 4.36 1.28 -13.74
C GLU A 43 2.87 1.53 -14.02
N GLU A 44 2.26 0.74 -14.91
CA GLU A 44 0.82 0.82 -15.21
C GLU A 44 -0.03 0.55 -13.96
N ALA A 45 0.39 -0.39 -13.10
CA ALA A 45 -0.30 -0.69 -11.86
C ALA A 45 -0.31 0.52 -10.91
N ARG A 46 0.79 1.27 -10.78
CA ARG A 46 0.84 2.49 -9.97
C ARG A 46 -0.13 3.53 -10.46
N GLU A 47 -0.13 3.81 -11.76
CA GLU A 47 -1.04 4.77 -12.39
C GLU A 47 -2.50 4.35 -12.17
N THR A 48 -2.78 3.06 -12.35
CA THR A 48 -4.10 2.49 -12.18
C THR A 48 -4.57 2.59 -10.73
N VAL A 49 -3.75 2.18 -9.75
CA VAL A 49 -4.10 2.29 -8.33
C VAL A 49 -4.33 3.75 -7.97
N ARG A 50 -3.43 4.66 -8.38
CA ARG A 50 -3.57 6.10 -8.13
C ARG A 50 -4.91 6.66 -8.64
N ALA A 51 -5.34 6.24 -9.83
CA ALA A 51 -6.62 6.65 -10.41
C ALA A 51 -7.85 6.08 -9.68
N HIS A 52 -7.70 5.01 -8.90
CA HIS A 52 -8.82 4.35 -8.20
C HIS A 52 -8.86 4.62 -6.69
N ILE A 53 -7.85 5.27 -6.10
CA ILE A 53 -7.83 5.59 -4.65
C ILE A 53 -9.08 6.36 -4.24
N GLU A 54 -9.44 7.43 -4.97
CA GLU A 54 -10.61 8.25 -4.65
C GLU A 54 -11.90 7.42 -4.66
N LEU A 55 -12.10 6.61 -5.70
CA LEU A 55 -13.24 5.71 -5.82
C LEU A 55 -13.34 4.77 -4.61
N LEU A 56 -12.25 4.08 -4.25
CA LEU A 56 -12.26 3.14 -3.13
C LEU A 56 -12.49 3.85 -1.79
N SER A 57 -11.81 4.98 -1.56
CA SER A 57 -11.96 5.76 -0.32
C SER A 57 -13.35 6.37 -0.14
N SER A 58 -14.07 6.66 -1.24
CA SER A 58 -15.42 7.23 -1.21
C SER A 58 -16.47 6.30 -0.59
N THR A 59 -16.16 5.00 -0.49
CA THR A 59 -16.99 4.01 0.22
C THR A 59 -16.97 4.19 1.75
N GLY A 60 -16.06 5.01 2.28
CA GLY A 60 -15.83 5.16 3.71
C GLY A 60 -14.96 4.07 4.33
N ARG A 61 -14.47 3.11 3.54
CA ARG A 61 -13.53 2.08 4.01
C ARG A 61 -12.07 2.52 3.81
N PRO A 62 -11.16 2.19 4.74
CA PRO A 62 -9.73 2.41 4.57
C PRO A 62 -9.17 1.78 3.29
N VAL A 63 -8.30 2.52 2.60
CA VAL A 63 -7.50 2.03 1.48
C VAL A 63 -6.06 1.90 1.96
N ILE A 64 -5.52 0.68 1.92
CA ILE A 64 -4.16 0.34 2.34
C ILE A 64 -3.47 -0.40 1.20
N PRO A 65 -2.90 0.29 0.19
CA PRO A 65 -2.20 -0.38 -0.90
C PRO A 65 -1.04 -1.25 -0.41
N ARG A 66 -0.85 -2.42 -1.01
CA ARG A 66 0.34 -3.26 -0.79
C ARG A 66 1.42 -2.83 -1.76
N LEU A 67 2.53 -2.33 -1.24
CA LEU A 67 3.66 -1.84 -2.03
C LEU A 67 4.72 -2.93 -2.16
N ASN A 68 5.58 -2.80 -3.15
CA ASN A 68 6.74 -3.66 -3.31
C ASN A 68 7.69 -3.50 -2.12
N SER A 69 8.31 -4.61 -1.70
CA SER A 69 9.26 -4.63 -0.58
C SER A 69 10.49 -3.75 -0.81
N LEU A 70 11.13 -3.34 0.30
CA LEU A 70 12.27 -2.42 0.31
C LEU A 70 13.44 -2.89 -0.59
N ASP A 71 13.74 -4.19 -0.56
CA ASP A 71 14.80 -4.85 -1.33
C ASP A 71 14.63 -4.79 -2.86
N THR A 72 13.41 -4.50 -3.36
CA THR A 72 13.14 -4.40 -4.80
C THR A 72 13.61 -3.09 -5.42
N GLY A 73 13.86 -2.06 -4.59
CA GLY A 73 14.11 -0.69 -5.06
C GLY A 73 12.89 0.03 -5.62
N LEU A 74 11.70 -0.60 -5.65
CA LEU A 74 10.47 -0.05 -6.23
C LEU A 74 9.62 0.72 -5.22
N LEU A 75 9.86 0.53 -3.91
CA LEU A 75 9.05 1.11 -2.84
C LEU A 75 8.94 2.64 -2.92
N LYS A 76 10.02 3.32 -3.29
CA LYS A 76 10.03 4.79 -3.42
C LYS A 76 9.08 5.28 -4.53
N ASP A 77 9.06 4.60 -5.66
CA ASP A 77 8.21 4.94 -6.79
C ASP A 77 6.74 4.61 -6.48
N ASP A 78 6.50 3.49 -5.80
CA ASP A 78 5.19 3.11 -5.28
C ASP A 78 4.63 4.20 -4.36
N LEU A 79 5.40 4.61 -3.34
CA LEU A 79 5.04 5.67 -2.40
C LEU A 79 4.78 7.00 -3.11
N SER A 80 5.64 7.37 -4.06
CA SER A 80 5.48 8.62 -4.82
C SER A 80 4.18 8.63 -5.64
N ALA A 81 3.76 7.48 -6.16
CA ALA A 81 2.54 7.36 -6.92
C ALA A 81 1.27 7.40 -6.05
N ILE A 82 1.31 6.82 -4.85
CA ILE A 82 0.13 6.61 -4.00
C ILE A 82 -0.02 7.59 -2.84
N ALA A 83 0.99 8.40 -2.50
CA ALA A 83 0.92 9.35 -1.40
C ALA A 83 -0.03 10.52 -1.71
N VAL A 84 -1.33 10.28 -1.60
CA VAL A 84 -2.40 11.22 -1.97
C VAL A 84 -3.58 11.12 -1.01
N PRO A 85 -4.47 12.13 -0.95
CA PRO A 85 -5.66 12.07 -0.12
C PRO A 85 -6.50 10.81 -0.42
N GLY A 86 -7.01 10.17 0.64
CA GLY A 86 -7.81 8.94 0.55
C GLY A 86 -7.04 7.66 0.89
N VAL A 87 -5.71 7.69 0.92
CA VAL A 87 -4.90 6.58 1.45
C VAL A 87 -4.85 6.66 2.98
N PHE A 88 -5.29 5.59 3.64
CA PHE A 88 -5.22 5.47 5.11
C PHE A 88 -3.83 5.01 5.56
N GLY A 89 -3.23 4.10 4.80
CA GLY A 89 -1.92 3.54 5.09
C GLY A 89 -1.36 2.80 3.90
N VAL A 90 -0.21 2.17 4.10
CA VAL A 90 0.43 1.27 3.14
C VAL A 90 0.81 0.00 3.85
N SER A 91 0.84 -1.11 3.11
CA SER A 91 1.38 -2.35 3.62
C SER A 91 2.63 -2.75 2.84
N VAL A 92 3.66 -3.20 3.54
CA VAL A 92 4.98 -3.50 2.96
C VAL A 92 5.41 -4.90 3.37
N GLY A 93 5.73 -5.70 2.36
CA GLY A 93 6.22 -7.06 2.48
C GLY A 93 7.65 -7.17 2.97
N LYS A 94 8.05 -8.39 3.36
CA LYS A 94 9.43 -8.81 3.65
C LYS A 94 10.18 -7.93 4.66
N VAL A 95 9.48 -7.36 5.63
CA VAL A 95 10.12 -6.61 6.72
C VAL A 95 10.88 -7.61 7.61
N GLY A 96 12.20 -7.44 7.70
CA GLY A 96 13.11 -8.34 8.38
C GLY A 96 13.52 -7.86 9.77
N ASP A 97 13.68 -6.55 9.97
CA ASP A 97 14.10 -5.96 11.25
C ASP A 97 13.65 -4.50 11.44
N ILE A 98 14.10 -3.88 12.54
CA ILE A 98 13.77 -2.49 12.87
C ILE A 98 14.47 -1.46 11.95
N GLY A 99 15.58 -1.84 11.31
CA GLY A 99 16.26 -1.03 10.31
C GLY A 99 15.40 -0.85 9.07
N ASP A 100 14.79 -1.93 8.58
CA ASP A 100 13.83 -1.87 7.47
C ASP A 100 12.68 -0.91 7.78
N ILE A 101 12.11 -0.99 9.00
CA ILE A 101 11.03 -0.09 9.43
C ILE A 101 11.48 1.37 9.40
N ALA A 102 12.68 1.67 9.92
CA ALA A 102 13.20 3.03 9.93
C ALA A 102 13.40 3.59 8.52
N GLU A 103 13.88 2.76 7.58
CA GLU A 103 14.06 3.15 6.18
C GLU A 103 12.71 3.37 5.47
N ILE A 104 11.73 2.48 5.68
CA ILE A 104 10.37 2.62 5.15
C ILE A 104 9.73 3.93 5.64
N ILE A 105 9.84 4.23 6.94
CA ILE A 105 9.30 5.48 7.53
C ILE A 105 9.97 6.71 6.89
N ALA A 106 11.28 6.71 6.70
CA ALA A 106 11.98 7.83 6.07
C ALA A 106 11.52 8.07 4.61
N LEU A 107 11.22 7.00 3.87
CA LEU A 107 10.63 7.08 2.53
C LEU A 107 9.19 7.61 2.58
N MET A 108 8.38 7.16 3.54
CA MET A 108 7.01 7.64 3.75
C MET A 108 6.97 9.14 4.08
N ASP A 109 7.77 9.60 5.05
CA ASP A 109 7.88 11.01 5.42
C ASP A 109 8.25 11.90 4.22
N SER A 110 9.13 11.39 3.36
CA SER A 110 9.56 12.08 2.14
C SER A 110 8.43 12.15 1.12
N ALA A 111 7.68 11.06 0.93
CA ALA A 111 6.55 11.01 0.00
C ALA A 111 5.41 11.93 0.47
N GLU A 112 5.06 11.90 1.75
CA GLU A 112 4.04 12.79 2.35
C GLU A 112 4.42 14.26 2.19
N ARG A 113 5.67 14.62 2.49
CA ARG A 113 6.17 15.99 2.31
C ARG A 113 6.07 16.44 0.85
N ASN A 114 6.46 15.59 -0.09
CA ASN A 114 6.40 15.91 -1.53
C ASN A 114 4.96 16.05 -2.02
N ALA A 115 4.03 15.29 -1.45
CA ALA A 115 2.61 15.36 -1.75
C ALA A 115 1.85 16.48 -1.02
N GLY A 116 2.52 17.21 -0.11
CA GLY A 116 1.88 18.24 0.73
C GLY A 116 0.94 17.66 1.79
N LEU A 117 1.13 16.39 2.16
CA LEU A 117 0.41 15.73 3.25
C LEU A 117 1.08 16.02 4.60
N GLU A 118 0.32 15.89 5.68
CA GLU A 118 0.89 15.90 7.02
C GLU A 118 1.81 14.68 7.19
N ILE A 119 3.01 14.91 7.73
CA ILE A 119 3.97 13.84 7.99
C ILE A 119 3.39 12.90 9.07
N GLY A 120 3.43 11.59 8.81
CA GLY A 120 2.85 10.55 9.64
C GLY A 120 1.33 10.37 9.47
N SER A 121 0.72 10.96 8.44
CA SER A 121 -0.70 10.79 8.12
C SER A 121 -0.98 9.39 7.54
N ILE A 122 -0.10 8.88 6.68
CA ILE A 122 -0.13 7.54 6.12
C ILE A 122 0.43 6.56 7.15
N LYS A 123 -0.35 5.53 7.50
CA LYS A 123 0.08 4.49 8.46
C LYS A 123 0.83 3.35 7.79
N LEU A 124 1.73 2.69 8.52
CA LEU A 124 2.46 1.52 8.04
C LEU A 124 1.85 0.23 8.62
N LEU A 125 1.56 -0.73 7.74
CA LEU A 125 1.22 -2.12 8.07
C LEU A 125 2.35 -3.05 7.58
N PRO A 126 3.32 -3.41 8.42
CA PRO A 126 4.40 -4.32 8.01
C PRO A 126 3.92 -5.77 7.98
N TRP A 127 4.27 -6.51 6.93
CA TRP A 127 4.02 -7.96 6.87
C TRP A 127 5.21 -8.73 7.44
N ILE A 128 4.93 -9.60 8.42
CA ILE A 128 5.87 -10.59 8.92
C ILE A 128 5.66 -11.89 8.15
N GLU A 129 6.45 -12.08 7.08
CA GLU A 129 6.30 -13.22 6.15
C GLU A 129 7.62 -13.94 5.85
N THR A 130 8.70 -13.61 6.56
CA THR A 130 10.00 -14.27 6.46
C THR A 130 10.43 -14.85 7.80
N ALA A 131 11.33 -15.85 7.78
CA ALA A 131 11.89 -16.41 9.00
C ALA A 131 12.61 -15.35 9.86
N SER A 132 13.30 -14.40 9.21
CA SER A 132 13.95 -13.28 9.89
C SER A 132 12.93 -12.39 10.58
N GLY A 133 11.85 -12.01 9.88
CA GLY A 133 10.78 -11.19 10.45
C GLY A 133 10.13 -11.83 11.68
N VAL A 134 9.92 -13.15 11.67
CA VAL A 134 9.35 -13.88 12.83
C VAL A 134 10.32 -13.89 14.02
N ILE A 135 11.64 -13.98 13.79
CA ILE A 135 12.65 -13.97 14.86
C ILE A 135 12.74 -12.60 15.52
N ASN A 136 12.44 -11.52 14.78
CA ASN A 136 12.60 -10.14 15.22
C ASN A 136 11.28 -9.44 15.62
N SER A 137 10.15 -10.15 15.67
CA SER A 137 8.82 -9.58 15.94
C SER A 137 8.51 -9.30 17.41
#